data_AF-A0A0R3Q8Z6-F1
#
_entry.id   AF-A0A0R3Q8Z6-F1
#
_cell.length_a   1.000
_cell.length_b   1.000
_cell.length_c   1.000
_cell.angle_alpha   90.00
_cell.angle_beta   90.00
_cell.angle_gamma   90.00
#
_symmetry.space_group_name_H-M   'P 1'
#
loop_
_entity.id
_entity.type
_entity.pdbx_description
1 polymer ?
#
loop_
_entity_poly.entity_id
_entity_poly.type
_entity_poly.pdbx_seq_one_letter_code
_entity_poly.pdbx_strand_id
1 'polypeptide(L)'
;MSMEILTLSSRGMPVPDPQHDKILGIFYTISMDVCMHEEINNVSGVLLNMDDVLLADMVGKNEFYTFVASEIDLFDAFVNVIHRYDPDIVIGYNTQRYSWGYLTERSLVIGRNLLSEISRAPIGAQINDYYRPGLQKKNWWVRELDPTPRGRILINVWRILRHEVALRKEQCNNLLNTITQFLIFTSNTVWKMFSALVLKHMKLYCQLNLLILLRLDFFTRTSEMARLYGIQFNEVLTRGSQFRVESMLLRLARRERYVAPSISPVQRQA
;
A
#
# COMPACT_ATOMS: atom_id res chain seq x y z
N MET A 1 7.01 -0.41 -5.69
CA MET A 1 6.65 -1.78 -5.30
C MET A 1 5.15 -1.87 -5.07
N SER A 2 4.46 -2.68 -5.87
CA SER A 2 3.09 -3.12 -5.57
C SER A 2 3.16 -4.32 -4.61
N MET A 3 2.28 -4.38 -3.62
CA MET A 3 2.19 -5.47 -2.66
C MET A 3 0.74 -5.79 -2.31
N GLU A 4 0.42 -7.08 -2.28
CA GLU A 4 -0.86 -7.61 -1.83
C GLU A 4 -0.64 -8.81 -0.92
N ILE A 5 -1.61 -9.10 -0.05
CA ILE A 5 -1.54 -10.21 0.90
C ILE A 5 -2.65 -11.22 0.63
N LEU A 6 -2.37 -12.48 0.96
CA LEU A 6 -3.36 -13.55 0.99
C LEU A 6 -3.60 -14.00 2.43
N THR A 7 -4.86 -14.02 2.81
CA THR A 7 -5.35 -14.43 4.13
C THR A 7 -6.59 -15.30 3.93
N LEU A 8 -6.77 -16.33 4.75
CA LEU A 8 -8.00 -17.10 4.76
C LEU A 8 -8.94 -16.53 5.79
N SER A 9 -10.19 -16.29 5.43
CA SER A 9 -11.18 -15.82 6.40
C SER A 9 -11.62 -16.96 7.32
N SER A 10 -11.79 -16.63 8.60
CA SER A 10 -12.43 -17.51 9.57
C SER A 10 -13.84 -17.92 9.11
N ARG A 11 -14.24 -19.15 9.47
CA ARG A 11 -15.48 -19.77 8.98
C ARG A 11 -16.71 -18.92 9.36
N GLY A 12 -17.46 -18.48 8.35
CA GLY A 12 -18.68 -17.68 8.52
C GLY A 12 -18.44 -16.16 8.47
N MET A 13 -17.19 -15.69 8.38
CA MET A 13 -16.88 -14.28 8.24
C MET A 13 -16.62 -13.90 6.77
N PRO A 14 -17.23 -12.82 6.25
CA PRO A 14 -17.06 -12.39 4.87
C PRO A 14 -15.70 -11.71 4.61
N VAL A 15 -15.03 -11.24 5.67
CA VAL A 15 -13.76 -10.51 5.61
C VAL A 15 -12.87 -11.02 6.75
N PRO A 16 -11.57 -11.25 6.51
CA PRO A 16 -10.62 -11.69 7.51
C PRO A 16 -10.34 -10.60 8.54
N ASP A 17 -10.03 -11.04 9.75
CA ASP A 17 -9.73 -10.19 10.90
C ASP A 17 -8.24 -10.33 11.29
N PRO A 18 -7.43 -9.24 11.24
CA PRO A 18 -6.03 -9.26 11.64
C PRO A 18 -5.77 -9.83 13.05
N GLN A 19 -6.75 -9.76 13.96
CA GLN A 19 -6.59 -10.33 15.31
C GLN A 19 -6.52 -11.86 15.29
N HIS A 20 -7.21 -12.50 14.35
CA HIS A 20 -7.44 -13.95 14.35
C HIS A 20 -6.85 -14.65 13.13
N ASP A 21 -6.95 -14.03 11.96
CA ASP A 21 -6.64 -14.63 10.67
C ASP A 21 -5.21 -14.35 10.24
N LYS A 22 -4.42 -15.42 10.09
CA LYS A 22 -3.00 -15.36 9.73
C LYS A 22 -2.79 -14.98 8.26
N ILE A 23 -1.68 -14.32 7.98
CA ILE A 23 -1.22 -14.08 6.62
C ILE A 23 -0.56 -15.37 6.11
N LEU A 24 -1.11 -15.89 5.00
CA LEU A 24 -0.56 -17.06 4.31
C LEU A 24 0.47 -16.68 3.27
N GLY A 25 0.36 -15.50 2.66
CA GLY A 25 1.31 -15.11 1.65
C GLY A 25 1.37 -13.62 1.38
N ILE A 26 2.54 -13.18 0.93
CA ILE A 26 2.80 -11.81 0.49
C ILE A 26 3.26 -11.87 -0.96
N PHE A 27 2.56 -11.12 -1.81
CA PHE A 27 2.81 -11.05 -3.24
C PHE A 27 3.33 -9.66 -3.55
N TYR A 28 4.40 -9.58 -4.34
CA TYR A 28 4.96 -8.29 -4.70
C TYR A 28 5.41 -8.22 -6.14
N THR A 29 5.37 -7.01 -6.68
CA THR A 29 5.96 -6.66 -7.98
C THR A 29 6.68 -5.33 -7.84
N ILE A 30 7.96 -5.31 -8.18
CA ILE A 30 8.85 -4.16 -8.10
C ILE A 30 9.20 -3.78 -9.52
N SER A 31 9.01 -2.51 -9.85
CA SER A 31 9.46 -1.91 -11.09
C SER A 31 10.55 -0.91 -10.75
N MET A 32 11.65 -0.99 -11.49
CA MET A 32 12.76 -0.06 -11.35
C MET A 32 12.64 1.03 -12.41
N ASP A 33 13.01 2.25 -12.05
CA ASP A 33 13.20 3.37 -12.97
C ASP A 33 12.02 3.63 -13.92
N VAL A 34 10.82 3.58 -13.35
CA VAL A 34 9.53 3.74 -14.04
C VAL A 34 9.44 4.99 -14.92
N CYS A 35 10.18 6.05 -14.60
CA CYS A 35 10.18 7.31 -15.34
C CYS A 35 11.34 7.47 -16.34
N MET A 36 12.26 6.50 -16.43
CA MET A 36 13.52 6.65 -17.19
C MET A 36 13.72 5.61 -18.29
N HIS A 37 13.08 4.43 -18.21
CA HIS A 37 13.25 3.35 -19.18
C HIS A 37 11.97 3.08 -19.96
N GLU A 38 12.09 2.81 -21.26
CA GLU A 38 10.99 2.35 -22.11
C GLU A 38 10.63 0.88 -21.82
N GLU A 39 11.61 0.07 -21.43
CA GLU A 39 11.43 -1.33 -21.04
C GLU A 39 11.24 -1.45 -19.52
N ILE A 40 10.13 -2.08 -19.13
CA ILE A 40 9.76 -2.22 -17.72
C ILE A 40 10.48 -3.45 -17.14
N ASN A 41 11.59 -3.22 -16.45
CA ASN A 41 12.28 -4.26 -15.68
C ASN A 41 11.52 -4.54 -14.37
N ASN A 42 10.64 -5.53 -14.42
CA ASN A 42 9.84 -5.96 -13.29
C ASN A 42 10.41 -7.19 -12.60
N VAL A 43 10.62 -7.08 -11.29
CA VAL A 43 10.89 -8.22 -10.41
C VAL A 43 9.62 -8.56 -9.64
N SER A 44 9.09 -9.76 -9.82
CA SER A 44 7.94 -10.26 -9.05
C SER A 44 8.38 -11.36 -8.10
N GLY A 45 7.73 -11.48 -6.95
CA GLY A 45 7.97 -12.58 -6.03
C GLY A 45 6.75 -12.90 -5.18
N VAL A 46 6.76 -14.10 -4.63
CA VAL A 46 5.71 -14.63 -3.76
C VAL A 46 6.36 -15.26 -2.55
N LEU A 47 6.00 -14.77 -1.37
CA LEU A 47 6.41 -15.32 -0.08
C LEU A 47 5.21 -16.10 0.48
N LEU A 48 5.39 -17.37 0.86
CA LEU A 48 4.32 -18.24 1.36
C LEU A 48 4.68 -18.87 2.70
N ASN A 49 3.82 -18.69 3.69
CA ASN A 49 3.88 -19.32 4.99
C ASN A 49 3.20 -20.69 4.93
N MET A 50 3.93 -21.67 4.41
CA MET A 50 3.46 -23.05 4.20
C MET A 50 4.66 -24.02 4.21
N ASP A 51 4.53 -25.11 4.95
CA ASP A 51 5.45 -26.27 4.90
C ASP A 51 5.14 -27.22 3.72
N ASP A 52 4.37 -26.77 2.73
CA ASP A 52 3.62 -27.66 1.84
C ASP A 52 4.44 -28.08 0.61
N VAL A 53 5.14 -29.21 0.75
CA VAL A 53 5.95 -29.87 -0.31
C VAL A 53 5.14 -30.10 -1.59
N LEU A 54 3.83 -30.39 -1.47
CA LEU A 54 2.95 -30.68 -2.61
C LEU A 54 2.70 -29.45 -3.48
N LEU A 55 2.62 -28.27 -2.88
CA LEU A 55 2.37 -27.02 -3.58
C LEU A 55 3.64 -26.53 -4.29
N ALA A 56 4.80 -26.77 -3.70
CA ALA A 56 6.10 -26.57 -4.33
C ALA A 56 6.28 -27.45 -5.58
N ASP A 57 5.80 -28.70 -5.54
CA ASP A 57 5.82 -29.60 -6.70
C ASP A 57 4.80 -29.18 -7.78
N MET A 58 3.60 -28.74 -7.40
CA MET A 58 2.55 -28.28 -8.35
C MET A 58 2.86 -26.97 -9.06
N VAL A 59 3.46 -26.01 -8.35
CA VAL A 59 3.82 -24.70 -8.90
C VAL A 59 5.15 -24.77 -9.66
N GLY A 60 5.90 -25.87 -9.46
CA GLY A 60 7.26 -26.07 -9.92
C GLY A 60 8.25 -25.27 -9.05
N LYS A 61 9.47 -25.79 -8.87
CA LYS A 61 10.60 -25.03 -8.32
C LYS A 61 10.91 -23.85 -9.24
N ASN A 62 10.20 -22.74 -9.02
CA ASN A 62 10.30 -21.53 -9.80
C ASN A 62 10.91 -20.46 -8.90
N GLU A 63 11.93 -19.74 -9.38
CA GLU A 63 12.74 -18.80 -8.59
C GLU A 63 11.92 -17.66 -7.94
N PHE A 64 10.67 -17.49 -8.35
CA PHE A 64 9.75 -16.48 -7.85
C PHE A 64 9.09 -16.82 -6.51
N TYR A 65 9.14 -18.08 -6.05
CA TYR A 65 8.46 -18.51 -4.81
C TYR A 65 9.47 -18.73 -3.69
N THR A 66 9.21 -18.15 -2.53
CA THR A 66 9.94 -18.39 -1.29
C THR A 66 8.97 -18.95 -0.26
N PHE A 67 9.25 -20.17 0.22
CA PHE A 67 8.46 -20.83 1.24
C PHE A 67 9.12 -20.62 2.60
N VAL A 68 8.31 -20.34 3.62
CA VAL A 68 8.73 -20.12 5.00
C VAL A 68 7.84 -20.92 5.95
N ALA A 69 8.37 -21.28 7.11
CA ALA A 69 7.72 -22.17 8.08
C ALA A 69 6.74 -21.44 9.01
N SER A 70 6.88 -20.13 9.17
CA SER A 70 6.04 -19.35 10.08
C SER A 70 5.67 -17.97 9.54
N GLU A 71 4.65 -17.37 10.15
CA GLU A 71 4.23 -15.99 9.87
C GLU A 71 5.30 -14.96 10.28
N ILE A 72 6.14 -15.30 11.27
CA ILE A 72 7.27 -14.45 11.68
C ILE A 72 8.35 -14.48 10.60
N ASP A 73 8.71 -15.68 10.13
CA ASP A 73 9.67 -15.85 9.02
C ASP A 73 9.17 -15.18 7.73
N LEU A 74 7.86 -15.15 7.52
CA LEU A 74 7.23 -14.44 6.40
C LEU A 74 7.51 -12.94 6.47
N PHE A 75 7.42 -12.36 7.67
CA PHE A 75 7.75 -10.96 7.89
C PHE A 75 9.24 -10.69 7.74
N ASP A 76 10.12 -11.57 8.22
CA ASP A 76 11.57 -11.47 8.01
C ASP A 76 11.94 -11.51 6.53
N ALA A 77 11.36 -12.45 5.78
CA ALA A 77 11.54 -12.55 4.34
C ALA A 77 11.07 -11.27 3.63
N PHE A 78 9.93 -10.71 4.04
CA PHE A 78 9.43 -9.47 3.47
C PHE A 78 10.31 -8.25 3.79
N VAL A 79 10.79 -8.13 5.04
CA VAL A 79 11.74 -7.09 5.45
C VAL A 79 13.00 -7.17 4.60
N ASN A 80 13.53 -8.38 4.37
CA ASN A 80 14.68 -8.58 3.50
C ASN A 80 14.43 -8.14 2.06
N VAL A 81 13.24 -8.39 1.51
CA VAL A 81 12.85 -7.87 0.18
C VAL A 81 12.85 -6.33 0.18
N ILE A 82 12.24 -5.71 1.19
CA ILE A 82 12.19 -4.24 1.30
C ILE A 82 13.59 -3.65 1.41
N HIS A 83 14.47 -4.20 2.24
CA HIS A 83 15.84 -3.70 2.39
C HIS A 83 16.69 -3.94 1.14
N ARG A 84 16.51 -5.07 0.45
CA ARG A 84 17.25 -5.40 -0.77
C ARG A 84 16.94 -4.43 -1.92
N TYR A 85 15.66 -4.12 -2.12
CA TYR A 85 15.23 -3.31 -3.26
C TYR A 85 14.97 -1.83 -2.93
N ASP A 86 14.87 -1.50 -1.64
CA ASP A 86 14.61 -0.16 -1.08
C ASP A 86 13.62 0.70 -1.90
N PRO A 87 12.36 0.27 -2.08
CA PRO A 87 11.42 0.99 -2.94
C PRO A 87 11.02 2.36 -2.40
N ASP A 88 11.14 3.42 -3.20
CA ASP A 88 10.67 4.76 -2.82
C ASP A 88 9.16 4.87 -2.68
N ILE A 89 8.44 4.20 -3.59
CA ILE A 89 6.98 4.19 -3.66
C ILE A 89 6.48 2.77 -3.43
N VAL A 90 5.60 2.64 -2.44
CA VAL A 90 4.90 1.41 -2.10
C VAL A 90 3.41 1.56 -2.41
N ILE A 91 2.79 0.51 -2.94
CA ILE A 91 1.48 0.59 -3.58
C ILE A 91 0.66 -0.63 -3.17
N GLY A 92 -0.63 -0.44 -2.98
CA GLY A 92 -1.62 -1.52 -2.84
C GLY A 92 -2.98 -1.02 -3.35
N TYR A 93 -3.87 -1.93 -3.72
CA TYR A 93 -5.17 -1.55 -4.24
C TYR A 93 -5.96 -0.78 -3.20
N ASN A 94 -6.06 -1.34 -1.99
CA ASN A 94 -6.59 -0.68 -0.81
C ASN A 94 -5.62 -0.81 0.37
N THR A 95 -4.86 0.25 0.62
CA THR A 95 -3.76 0.25 1.57
C THR A 95 -4.18 0.41 3.03
N GLN A 96 -5.37 0.96 3.30
CA GLN A 96 -5.82 1.23 4.68
C GLN A 96 -6.43 -0.01 5.33
N ARG A 97 -7.33 -0.70 4.61
CA ARG A 97 -8.06 -1.86 5.16
C ARG A 97 -7.41 -3.21 4.81
N TYR A 98 -6.77 -3.29 3.65
CA TYR A 98 -6.14 -4.52 3.13
C TYR A 98 -4.64 -4.27 2.95
N SER A 99 -3.95 -5.16 2.23
CA SER A 99 -2.52 -5.02 1.90
C SER A 99 -1.66 -4.53 3.08
N TRP A 100 -1.20 -3.29 3.03
CA TRP A 100 -0.33 -2.64 4.03
C TRP A 100 -0.99 -2.45 5.40
N GLY A 101 -2.26 -2.07 5.43
CA GLY A 101 -3.02 -1.85 6.67
C GLY A 101 -3.19 -3.14 7.45
N TYR A 102 -3.66 -4.18 6.77
CA TYR A 102 -3.81 -5.51 7.37
C TYR A 102 -2.45 -6.07 7.82
N LEU A 103 -1.41 -5.98 6.97
CA LEU A 103 -0.06 -6.40 7.31
C LEU A 103 0.45 -5.73 8.59
N THR A 104 0.23 -4.42 8.71
CA THR A 104 0.65 -3.65 9.89
C THR A 104 -0.11 -4.07 11.13
N GLU A 105 -1.44 -4.11 11.08
CA GLU A 105 -2.26 -4.51 12.23
C GLU A 105 -1.93 -5.94 12.69
N ARG A 106 -1.78 -6.87 11.74
CA ARG A 106 -1.41 -8.27 12.03
C ARG A 106 -0.05 -8.37 12.71
N SER A 107 0.94 -7.64 12.23
CA SER A 107 2.28 -7.64 12.83
C SER A 107 2.23 -7.20 14.29
N LEU A 108 1.45 -6.15 14.59
CA LEU A 108 1.31 -5.60 15.92
C LEU A 108 0.59 -6.57 16.87
N VAL A 109 -0.42 -7.30 16.39
CA VAL A 109 -1.11 -8.36 17.15
C VAL A 109 -0.13 -9.45 17.60
N ILE A 110 0.85 -9.79 16.76
CA ILE A 110 1.89 -10.79 17.07
C ILE A 110 3.01 -10.19 17.95
N GLY A 111 2.96 -8.88 18.23
CA GLY A 111 3.94 -8.18 19.06
C GLY A 111 5.16 -7.68 18.27
N ARG A 112 5.08 -7.62 16.94
CA ARG A 112 6.15 -7.13 16.06
C ARG A 112 5.75 -5.80 15.42
N ASN A 113 6.64 -4.82 15.43
CA ASN A 113 6.40 -3.53 14.79
C ASN A 113 6.99 -3.53 13.37
N LEU A 114 6.36 -4.30 12.49
CA LEU A 114 6.84 -4.48 11.12
C LEU A 114 6.94 -3.14 10.37
N LEU A 115 5.99 -2.22 10.61
CA LEU A 115 5.99 -0.90 9.96
C LEU A 115 7.27 -0.11 10.26
N SER A 116 7.78 -0.19 11.50
CA SER A 116 9.04 0.44 11.86
C SER A 116 10.24 -0.23 11.18
N GLU A 117 10.22 -1.55 11.01
CA GLU A 117 11.31 -2.30 10.39
C GLU A 117 11.43 -2.01 8.89
N ILE A 118 10.30 -1.87 8.19
CA ILE A 118 10.29 -1.57 6.75
C ILE A 118 10.47 -0.07 6.43
N SER A 119 10.50 0.79 7.45
CA SER A 119 10.69 2.23 7.32
C SER A 119 12.16 2.61 7.20
N ARG A 120 12.46 3.70 6.49
CA ARG A 120 13.83 4.23 6.37
C ARG A 120 14.26 5.05 7.58
N ALA A 121 13.29 5.52 8.36
CA ALA A 121 13.52 6.29 9.58
C ALA A 121 12.85 5.57 10.76
N PRO A 122 13.46 5.60 11.96
CA PRO A 122 12.87 4.98 13.13
C PRO A 122 11.51 5.62 13.39
N ILE A 123 10.48 4.79 13.50
CA ILE A 123 9.19 5.26 13.99
C ILE A 123 9.27 5.24 15.50
N GLY A 124 9.10 6.40 16.13
CA GLY A 124 9.19 6.51 17.59
C GLY A 124 8.26 5.52 18.31
N ALA A 125 8.50 5.32 19.61
CA ALA A 125 7.76 4.37 20.47
C ALA A 125 6.22 4.50 20.43
N GLN A 126 5.69 5.60 19.88
CA GLN A 126 4.27 5.87 19.69
C GLN A 126 3.49 4.78 18.93
N ILE A 127 4.10 4.06 17.98
CA ILE A 127 3.42 2.94 17.31
C ILE A 127 3.32 1.71 18.22
N ASN A 128 4.34 1.45 19.04
CA ASN A 128 4.27 0.38 20.05
C ASN A 128 3.17 0.69 21.08
N ASP A 129 2.94 1.97 21.38
CA ASP A 129 1.84 2.40 22.26
C ASP A 129 0.45 2.25 21.61
N TYR A 130 0.37 2.19 20.28
CA TYR A 130 -0.90 2.09 19.54
C TYR A 130 -1.58 0.71 19.68
N TYR A 131 -0.82 -0.37 19.87
CA TYR A 131 -1.36 -1.74 19.92
C TYR A 131 -0.92 -2.61 21.10
N ARG A 132 -0.34 -2.05 22.17
CA ARG A 132 -0.15 -2.85 23.40
C ARG A 132 -1.52 -3.21 24.02
N PRO A 133 -1.89 -4.50 24.09
CA PRO A 133 -3.11 -4.91 24.78
C PRO A 133 -3.02 -4.46 26.25
N GLY A 134 -4.01 -3.71 26.74
CA GLY A 134 -4.07 -3.21 28.12
C GLY A 134 -3.52 -1.79 28.37
N LEU A 135 -2.87 -1.16 27.38
CA LEU A 135 -2.35 0.22 27.48
C LEU A 135 -2.94 1.17 26.42
N GLN A 136 -4.01 0.73 25.73
CA GLN A 136 -4.68 1.50 24.69
C GLN A 136 -5.21 2.83 25.25
N LYS A 137 -4.39 3.88 25.20
CA LYS A 137 -4.89 5.24 25.22
C LYS A 137 -5.51 5.48 23.86
N LYS A 138 -6.83 5.25 23.76
CA LYS A 138 -7.65 5.82 22.68
C LYS A 138 -7.54 7.35 22.78
N ASN A 139 -6.45 7.91 22.28
CA ASN A 139 -6.37 9.32 22.03
C ASN A 139 -7.43 9.61 20.98
N TRP A 140 -8.46 10.35 21.39
CA TRP A 140 -9.64 10.66 20.58
C TRP A 140 -9.33 11.32 19.22
N TRP A 141 -8.11 11.83 19.06
CA TRP A 141 -7.58 12.42 17.83
C TRP A 141 -7.01 11.41 16.82
N VAL A 142 -6.59 10.21 17.25
CA VAL A 142 -6.03 9.18 16.36
C VAL A 142 -7.13 8.16 16.09
N ARG A 143 -7.87 8.37 15.00
CA ARG A 143 -9.04 7.56 14.65
C ARG A 143 -8.70 6.24 13.94
N GLU A 144 -7.53 6.14 13.32
CA GLU A 144 -7.16 5.02 12.45
C GLU A 144 -5.62 4.92 12.33
N LEU A 145 -5.10 3.70 12.18
CA LEU A 145 -3.66 3.46 12.01
C LEU A 145 -3.23 3.95 10.63
N ASP A 146 -2.17 4.76 10.56
CA ASP A 146 -1.54 5.12 9.28
C ASP A 146 -0.53 4.02 8.90
N PRO A 147 -0.78 3.21 7.85
CA PRO A 147 0.09 2.11 7.46
C PRO A 147 1.27 2.56 6.58
N THR A 148 1.52 3.88 6.47
CA THR A 148 2.59 4.43 5.63
C THR A 148 3.97 4.20 6.25
N PRO A 149 4.88 3.45 5.60
CA PRO A 149 6.25 3.32 6.06
C PRO A 149 6.96 4.68 5.97
N ARG A 150 7.61 5.12 7.04
CA ARG A 150 8.29 6.42 7.07
C ARG A 150 9.47 6.43 6.10
N GLY A 151 9.61 7.53 5.35
CA GLY A 151 10.60 7.68 4.29
C GLY A 151 10.23 7.03 2.96
N ARG A 152 9.01 6.47 2.84
CA ARG A 152 8.44 5.94 1.60
C ARG A 152 7.08 6.60 1.32
N ILE A 153 6.67 6.61 0.07
CA ILE A 153 5.35 7.14 -0.35
C ILE A 153 4.39 5.97 -0.51
N LEU A 154 3.29 5.95 0.25
CA LEU A 154 2.26 4.94 0.14
C LEU A 154 1.11 5.41 -0.77
N ILE A 155 0.87 4.67 -1.86
CA ILE A 155 -0.17 4.99 -2.83
C ILE A 155 -1.30 3.96 -2.76
N ASN A 156 -2.51 4.48 -2.64
CA ASN A 156 -3.74 3.71 -2.65
C ASN A 156 -4.39 3.75 -4.04
N VAL A 157 -4.30 2.66 -4.81
CA VAL A 157 -4.68 2.64 -6.23
C VAL A 157 -6.16 2.91 -6.42
N TRP A 158 -7.04 2.38 -5.56
CA TRP A 158 -8.48 2.60 -5.73
C TRP A 158 -8.85 4.09 -5.62
N ARG A 159 -8.15 4.84 -4.75
CA ARG A 159 -8.36 6.29 -4.62
C ARG A 159 -7.99 7.02 -5.89
N ILE A 160 -6.86 6.65 -6.51
CA ILE A 160 -6.45 7.23 -7.80
C ILE A 160 -7.48 6.91 -8.88
N LEU A 161 -7.86 5.63 -9.00
CA LEU A 161 -8.84 5.20 -10.00
C LEU A 161 -10.20 5.91 -9.87
N ARG A 162 -10.66 6.14 -8.63
CA ARG A 162 -11.92 6.88 -8.38
C ARG A 162 -11.86 8.32 -8.90
N HIS A 163 -10.69 8.95 -8.88
CA HIS A 163 -10.51 10.33 -9.36
C HIS A 163 -10.26 10.40 -10.87
N GLU A 164 -9.54 9.44 -11.43
CA GLU A 164 -9.19 9.42 -12.87
C GLU A 164 -10.30 8.89 -13.77
N VAL A 165 -11.06 7.88 -13.28
CA VAL A 165 -12.11 7.25 -14.07
C VAL A 165 -13.46 7.70 -13.52
N ALA A 166 -14.17 8.52 -14.29
CA ALA A 166 -15.55 8.92 -14.03
C ALA A 166 -16.51 7.73 -14.23
N LEU A 167 -16.36 6.68 -13.43
CA LEU A 167 -17.26 5.52 -13.44
C LEU A 167 -18.62 5.94 -12.88
N ARG A 168 -19.70 5.62 -13.60
CA ARG A 168 -21.05 5.72 -13.04
C ARG A 168 -21.11 4.87 -11.76
N LYS A 169 -21.69 5.41 -10.67
CA LYS A 169 -21.71 4.77 -9.33
C LYS A 169 -22.12 3.29 -9.38
N GLU A 170 -23.07 2.92 -10.24
CA GLU A 170 -23.53 1.52 -10.38
C GLU A 170 -22.50 0.60 -11.06
N GLN A 171 -21.80 1.09 -12.08
CA GLN A 171 -20.70 0.34 -12.72
C GLN A 171 -19.49 0.23 -11.80
N CYS A 172 -19.25 1.27 -10.99
CA CYS A 172 -18.20 1.29 -9.99
C CYS A 172 -18.48 0.26 -8.88
N ASN A 173 -19.70 0.17 -8.37
CA ASN A 173 -20.07 -0.86 -7.40
C ASN A 173 -20.01 -2.27 -7.98
N ASN A 174 -20.42 -2.47 -9.23
CA ASN A 174 -20.34 -3.79 -9.88
C ASN A 174 -18.89 -4.19 -10.16
N LEU A 175 -18.05 -3.33 -10.76
CA LEU A 175 -16.64 -3.64 -10.96
C LEU A 175 -15.92 -3.79 -9.63
N LEU A 176 -16.16 -2.91 -8.65
CA LEU A 176 -15.55 -3.00 -7.33
C LEU A 176 -15.99 -4.28 -6.61
N ASN A 177 -17.27 -4.67 -6.64
CA ASN A 177 -17.73 -5.91 -5.99
C ASN A 177 -17.22 -7.14 -6.73
N THR A 178 -17.29 -7.20 -8.06
CA THR A 178 -16.81 -8.35 -8.83
C THR A 178 -15.29 -8.50 -8.73
N ILE A 179 -14.55 -7.38 -8.68
CA ILE A 179 -13.10 -7.38 -8.46
C ILE A 179 -12.85 -7.73 -6.99
N THR A 180 -13.27 -6.94 -6.01
CA THR A 180 -12.93 -7.12 -4.58
C THR A 180 -13.50 -8.37 -3.90
N GLN A 181 -14.67 -8.89 -4.31
CA GLN A 181 -15.25 -10.12 -3.71
C GLN A 181 -14.57 -11.40 -4.20
N PHE A 182 -13.98 -11.39 -5.41
CA PHE A 182 -13.19 -12.52 -5.91
C PHE A 182 -11.70 -12.44 -5.51
N LEU A 183 -11.19 -11.25 -5.16
CA LEU A 183 -9.75 -10.98 -5.25
C LEU A 183 -8.92 -11.05 -3.97
N ILE A 184 -9.48 -11.18 -2.77
CA ILE A 184 -8.66 -11.08 -1.53
C ILE A 184 -9.02 -12.15 -0.49
N PHE A 185 -10.24 -12.69 -0.51
CA PHE A 185 -10.72 -13.60 0.52
C PHE A 185 -11.07 -14.95 -0.06
N THR A 186 -10.22 -15.93 0.25
CA THR A 186 -10.52 -17.32 -0.04
C THR A 186 -10.99 -17.98 1.25
N SER A 187 -12.16 -18.61 1.18
CA SER A 187 -12.54 -19.53 2.24
C SER A 187 -11.53 -20.70 2.26
N ASN A 188 -11.38 -21.33 3.42
CA ASN A 188 -10.58 -22.55 3.56
C ASN A 188 -10.95 -23.63 2.51
N THR A 189 -12.21 -23.67 2.06
CA THR A 189 -12.66 -24.61 1.03
C THR A 189 -12.12 -24.26 -0.36
N VAL A 190 -12.16 -22.98 -0.75
CA VAL A 190 -11.63 -22.53 -2.05
C VAL A 190 -10.12 -22.70 -2.11
N TRP A 191 -9.41 -22.37 -1.03
CA TRP A 191 -7.97 -22.56 -0.93
C TRP A 191 -7.57 -24.02 -1.15
N LYS A 192 -8.22 -24.96 -0.46
CA LYS A 192 -7.93 -26.40 -0.58
C LYS A 192 -8.16 -26.95 -1.99
N MET A 193 -9.15 -26.42 -2.72
CA MET A 193 -9.49 -26.91 -4.06
C MET A 193 -8.72 -26.21 -5.18
N PHE A 194 -8.36 -24.94 -5.01
CA PHE A 194 -7.89 -24.08 -6.10
C PHE A 194 -6.64 -23.25 -5.73
N SER A 195 -5.81 -23.72 -4.80
CA SER A 195 -4.61 -23.00 -4.32
C SER A 195 -3.74 -22.45 -5.45
N ALA A 196 -3.38 -23.26 -6.45
CA ALA A 196 -2.55 -22.82 -7.58
C ALA A 196 -3.19 -21.68 -8.40
N LEU A 197 -4.50 -21.72 -8.60
CA LEU A 197 -5.25 -20.67 -9.31
C LEU A 197 -5.26 -19.38 -8.48
N VAL A 198 -5.47 -19.48 -7.17
CA VAL A 198 -5.46 -18.36 -6.22
C VAL A 198 -4.07 -17.69 -6.22
N LEU A 199 -2.99 -18.47 -6.13
CA LEU A 199 -1.63 -17.94 -6.16
C LEU A 199 -1.34 -17.19 -7.48
N LYS A 200 -1.70 -17.78 -8.62
CA LYS A 200 -1.56 -17.14 -9.93
C LYS A 200 -2.35 -15.83 -10.02
N HIS A 201 -3.57 -15.85 -9.49
CA HIS A 201 -4.46 -14.69 -9.48
C HIS A 201 -3.90 -13.55 -8.63
N MET A 202 -3.45 -13.83 -7.40
CA MET A 202 -2.84 -12.84 -6.51
C MET A 202 -1.58 -12.22 -7.10
N LYS A 203 -0.73 -13.04 -7.75
CA LYS A 203 0.45 -12.54 -8.48
C LYS A 203 0.05 -11.58 -9.60
N LEU A 204 -0.91 -11.97 -10.45
CA LEU A 204 -1.41 -11.13 -11.54
C LEU A 204 -2.05 -9.84 -11.02
N TYR A 205 -2.77 -9.90 -9.89
CA TYR A 205 -3.40 -8.73 -9.29
C TYR A 205 -2.38 -7.69 -8.83
N CYS A 206 -1.31 -8.14 -8.18
CA CYS A 206 -0.21 -7.28 -7.78
C CYS A 206 0.45 -6.59 -8.99
N GLN A 207 0.65 -7.33 -10.09
CA GLN A 207 1.18 -6.80 -11.34
C GLN A 207 0.22 -5.80 -12.00
N LEU A 208 -1.08 -6.09 -11.97
CA LEU A 208 -2.12 -5.25 -12.57
C LEU A 208 -2.21 -3.88 -11.89
N ASN A 209 -2.11 -3.82 -10.55
CA ASN A 209 -2.09 -2.55 -9.82
C ASN A 209 -1.00 -1.60 -10.31
N LEU A 210 0.19 -2.14 -10.55
CA LEU A 210 1.30 -1.37 -11.11
C LEU A 210 1.02 -1.00 -12.57
N LEU A 211 0.62 -1.96 -13.40
CA LEU A 211 0.36 -1.75 -14.82
C LEU A 211 -0.71 -0.67 -15.07
N ILE A 212 -1.76 -0.63 -14.25
CA ILE A 212 -2.79 0.41 -14.28
C ILE A 212 -2.17 1.79 -14.09
N LEU A 213 -1.34 1.97 -13.06
CA LEU A 213 -0.70 3.27 -12.79
C LEU A 213 0.28 3.67 -13.91
N LEU A 214 1.01 2.70 -14.48
CA LEU A 214 1.87 2.94 -15.63
C LEU A 214 1.05 3.38 -16.85
N ARG A 215 -0.09 2.72 -17.12
CA ARG A 215 -0.95 3.06 -18.25
C ARG A 215 -1.62 4.44 -18.12
N LEU A 216 -1.84 4.89 -16.90
CA LEU A 216 -2.35 6.23 -16.59
C LEU A 216 -1.24 7.31 -16.60
N ASP A 217 0.01 6.93 -16.93
CA ASP A 217 1.20 7.79 -16.83
C ASP A 217 1.28 8.51 -15.47
N PHE A 218 0.87 7.80 -14.42
CA PHE A 218 0.61 8.40 -13.12
C PHE A 218 1.88 9.01 -12.51
N PHE A 219 3.00 8.30 -12.58
CA PHE A 219 4.25 8.72 -11.95
C PHE A 219 4.88 9.93 -12.64
N THR A 220 5.00 9.89 -13.97
CA THR A 220 5.54 10.98 -14.77
C THR A 220 4.71 12.24 -14.58
N ARG A 221 3.39 12.14 -14.77
CA ARG A 221 2.48 13.28 -14.62
C ARG A 221 2.51 13.88 -13.22
N THR A 222 2.54 13.04 -12.18
CA THR A 222 2.62 13.52 -10.78
C THR A 222 3.98 14.19 -10.50
N SER A 223 5.07 13.64 -11.03
CA SER A 223 6.41 14.22 -10.93
C SER A 223 6.49 15.57 -11.65
N GLU A 224 5.98 15.69 -12.87
CA GLU A 224 5.95 16.96 -13.61
C GLU A 224 5.09 18.01 -12.89
N MET A 225 3.93 17.61 -12.36
CA MET A 225 3.11 18.51 -11.53
C MET A 225 3.86 18.97 -10.28
N ALA A 226 4.57 18.07 -9.58
CA ALA A 226 5.37 18.43 -8.41
C ALA A 226 6.44 19.48 -8.76
N ARG A 227 7.15 19.30 -9.89
CA ARG A 227 8.15 20.25 -10.39
C ARG A 227 7.52 21.59 -10.78
N LEU A 228 6.38 21.57 -11.48
CA LEU A 228 5.66 22.75 -11.91
C LEU A 228 5.19 23.60 -10.71
N TYR A 229 4.54 22.97 -9.73
CA TYR A 229 4.07 23.63 -8.51
C TYR A 229 5.19 23.89 -7.50
N GLY A 230 6.38 23.29 -7.69
CA GLY A 230 7.51 23.31 -6.76
C GLY A 230 7.24 22.65 -5.40
N ILE A 231 6.28 21.73 -5.33
CA ILE A 231 5.87 21.03 -4.10
C ILE A 231 6.37 19.58 -4.10
N GLN A 232 6.22 18.86 -2.99
CA GLN A 232 6.66 17.47 -2.92
C GLN A 232 5.71 16.54 -3.70
N PHE A 233 6.21 15.40 -4.18
CA PHE A 233 5.42 14.42 -4.94
C PHE A 233 4.13 14.01 -4.22
N ASN A 234 4.21 13.65 -2.94
CA ASN A 234 3.04 13.23 -2.16
C ASN A 234 2.04 14.38 -1.90
N GLU A 235 2.52 15.64 -1.89
CA GLU A 235 1.65 16.81 -1.69
C GLU A 235 0.78 17.09 -2.92
N VAL A 236 1.22 16.69 -4.12
CA VAL A 236 0.37 16.74 -5.32
C VAL A 236 -0.91 15.94 -5.12
N LEU A 237 -0.82 14.79 -4.44
CA LEU A 237 -1.95 13.88 -4.22
C LEU A 237 -2.80 14.28 -3.01
N THR A 238 -2.16 14.74 -1.94
CA THR A 238 -2.81 14.95 -0.65
C THR A 238 -3.30 16.39 -0.43
N ARG A 239 -2.73 17.40 -1.11
CA ARG A 239 -3.06 18.81 -0.91
C ARG A 239 -3.94 19.36 -2.03
N GLY A 240 -4.84 20.27 -1.65
CA GLY A 240 -5.79 20.92 -2.55
C GLY A 240 -5.19 22.02 -3.42
N SER A 241 -6.02 22.59 -4.30
CA SER A 241 -5.63 23.64 -5.26
C SER A 241 -5.04 24.89 -4.60
N GLN A 242 -5.57 25.31 -3.44
CA GLN A 242 -5.07 26.47 -2.70
C GLN A 242 -3.57 26.34 -2.39
N PHE A 243 -3.12 25.18 -1.88
CA PHE A 243 -1.72 24.96 -1.56
C PHE A 243 -0.81 25.07 -2.79
N ARG A 244 -1.30 24.62 -3.95
CA ARG A 244 -0.57 24.69 -5.22
C ARG A 244 -0.44 26.13 -5.72
N VAL A 245 -1.49 26.94 -5.57
CA VAL A 245 -1.47 28.36 -5.95
C VAL A 245 -0.57 29.15 -5.00
N GLU A 246 -0.70 28.93 -3.69
CA GLU A 246 0.12 29.60 -2.68
C GLU A 246 1.61 29.29 -2.85
N SER A 247 1.96 28.03 -3.14
CA SER A 247 3.37 27.66 -3.34
C SER A 247 3.98 28.43 -4.53
N MET A 248 3.27 28.52 -5.66
CA MET A 248 3.70 29.27 -6.83
C MET A 248 3.78 30.78 -6.54
N LEU A 249 2.73 31.35 -5.94
CA LEU A 249 2.64 32.77 -5.61
C LEU A 249 3.77 33.21 -4.69
N LEU A 250 4.07 32.45 -3.64
CA LEU A 250 5.12 32.80 -2.68
C LEU A 250 6.52 32.82 -3.32
N ARG A 251 6.78 31.95 -4.31
CA ARG A 251 8.05 31.98 -5.05
C ARG A 251 8.16 33.21 -5.95
N LEU A 252 7.07 33.59 -6.62
CA LEU A 252 7.02 34.81 -7.43
C LEU A 252 7.15 36.07 -6.56
N ALA A 253 6.42 36.13 -5.45
CA ALA A 253 6.49 37.22 -4.49
C ALA A 253 7.92 37.41 -3.96
N ARG A 254 8.60 36.30 -3.59
CA ARG A 254 10.00 36.34 -3.13
C ARG A 254 10.93 36.92 -4.20
N ARG A 255 10.75 36.56 -5.47
CA ARG A 255 11.57 37.08 -6.59
C ARG A 255 11.43 38.59 -6.74
N GLU A 256 10.22 39.11 -6.59
CA GLU A 256 9.89 40.53 -6.67
C GLU A 256 10.06 41.27 -5.32
N ARG A 257 10.62 40.61 -4.30
CA ARG A 257 10.83 41.15 -2.93
C ARG A 257 9.54 41.59 -2.21
N TYR A 258 8.42 40.96 -2.55
CA TYR A 258 7.17 41.10 -1.81
C TYR A 258 7.09 40.15 -0.62
N VAL A 259 6.27 40.53 0.36
CA VAL A 259 5.88 39.70 1.51
C VAL A 259 4.37 39.45 1.42
N ALA A 260 3.96 38.19 1.49
CA ALA A 260 2.55 37.84 1.47
C ALA A 260 1.93 38.04 2.86
N PRO A 261 0.83 38.81 2.99
CA PRO A 261 0.13 38.95 4.26
C PRO A 261 -0.61 37.64 4.61
N SER A 262 -0.50 37.19 5.85
CA SER A 262 -1.29 36.06 6.39
C SER A 262 -2.48 36.61 7.17
N ILE A 263 -3.59 36.82 6.46
CA ILE A 263 -4.81 37.42 7.03
C ILE A 263 -5.64 36.33 7.70
N SER A 264 -5.98 36.53 8.98
CA SER A 264 -6.87 35.61 9.70
C SER A 264 -8.32 35.70 9.19
N PRO A 265 -9.16 34.67 9.39
CA PRO A 265 -10.57 34.73 8.99
C PRO A 265 -11.32 35.93 9.55
N VAL A 266 -10.99 36.35 10.79
CA VAL A 266 -11.58 37.51 11.46
C VAL A 266 -11.21 38.81 10.75
N GLN A 267 -9.95 38.96 10.36
CA GLN A 267 -9.46 40.16 9.66
C GLN A 267 -10.00 40.27 8.23
N ARG A 268 -10.47 39.18 7.62
CA ARG A 268 -11.07 39.19 6.27
C ARG A 268 -12.52 39.72 6.28
N GLN A 269 -13.18 39.71 7.44
CA GLN A 269 -14.58 40.12 7.60
C GLN A 269 -14.75 41.57 8.10
N ALA A 270 -13.65 42.19 8.53
CA ALA A 270 -13.60 43.60 8.94
C ALA A 270 -13.32 44.49 7.72
#